data_AF-A0A7K7CI20-F1
#
_entry.id   AF-A0A7K7CI20-F1
#
_cell.length_a   1.000
_cell.length_b   1.000
_cell.length_c   1.000
_cell.angle_alpha   90.00
_cell.angle_beta   90.00
_cell.angle_gamma   90.00
#
_symmetry.space_group_name_H-M   'P 1'
#
loop_
_entity.id
_entity.type
_entity.pdbx_description
1 polymer ?
#
loop_
_entity_poly.entity_id
_entity_poly.type
_entity_poly.pdbx_seq_one_letter_code
_entity_poly.pdbx_strand_id
1 'polypeptide(L)'
;SRLMDLPTCELHRLGEIADLVTSVRLSCVHKEKLALALKNGDYIPKLLQLFQICENAKNTEGLHLLFDIVRGILYLDKAILFEVMFSDQCILGVVGCLEYDPCLAQPGWHREFLTKTAKLQEVIPIRDPGLRQKIRQTSRAQYIQAIILPNPSDFEEGFLSTLNSFISSGKEEILHGLQKDEEFLSEVFAQLTNEATAGEQRCELIRFFKEFCAFSFTLPDKRDELLQTLAKLGILPTLEMLMGMDDLQVRSAATDILSYLVEFSPAMVQEFVMQEAHQSENDTQLIIEVIKQMICNPDPEFGGDNQLMEILRALINPEKMLAIASNLEIFEFLDIFYNRYIHVLTAPLLADTSEEWYEIGNDNFNFFSFEGPYNPGNSNRALIFLVDNYQTAEILASVLELLSFCVERHKYHMKIYIINKDLLRRTLVLMKSKHKFLALCALRFMRRIIGLKDELYNRYITLGNLFEPVVNAMLDNRNRCNLLKSALMELFEFIQMEDIQFLIAHVVENFSDALESVKYIHTFQGLKTKYEQEKDQQNEKLS
;
A
#
# COMPACT_ATOMS: atom_id res chain seq x y z
N SER A 1 32.60 -35.01 -25.54
CA SER A 1 32.55 -33.64 -26.07
C SER A 1 33.84 -32.94 -25.68
N ARG A 2 34.55 -32.30 -26.62
CA ARG A 2 35.80 -31.58 -26.30
C ARG A 2 35.44 -30.26 -25.61
N LEU A 3 35.99 -30.02 -24.41
CA LEU A 3 36.01 -28.71 -23.75
C LEU A 3 36.72 -27.71 -24.68
N MET A 4 36.32 -26.43 -24.64
CA MET A 4 37.09 -25.37 -25.33
C MET A 4 38.43 -25.18 -24.63
N ASP A 5 39.51 -25.11 -25.40
CA ASP A 5 40.84 -24.76 -24.87
C ASP A 5 40.90 -23.25 -24.59
N LEU A 6 41.06 -22.90 -23.31
CA LEU A 6 41.17 -21.50 -22.88
C LEU A 6 42.61 -21.01 -22.97
N PRO A 7 42.85 -19.75 -23.38
CA PRO A 7 44.15 -19.08 -23.26
C PRO A 7 44.65 -19.15 -21.81
N THR A 8 45.96 -19.28 -21.59
CA THR A 8 46.54 -19.19 -20.24
C THR A 8 46.33 -17.79 -19.66
N CYS A 9 46.02 -17.71 -18.36
CA CYS A 9 45.85 -16.44 -17.65
C CYS A 9 47.21 -15.74 -17.48
N GLU A 10 47.63 -15.01 -18.50
CA GLU A 10 48.88 -14.26 -18.54
C GLU A 10 48.64 -12.83 -19.04
N LEU A 11 49.37 -11.85 -18.50
CA LEU A 11 49.17 -10.42 -18.78
C LEU A 11 49.16 -10.08 -20.28
N HIS A 12 50.08 -10.65 -21.06
CA HIS A 12 50.18 -10.38 -22.50
C HIS A 12 49.08 -11.04 -23.33
N ARG A 13 48.31 -11.97 -22.74
CA ARG A 13 47.21 -12.69 -23.40
C ARG A 13 45.83 -12.14 -23.05
N LEU A 14 45.75 -11.08 -22.23
CA LEU A 14 44.47 -10.47 -21.84
C LEU A 14 43.65 -10.02 -23.06
N GLY A 15 44.28 -9.51 -24.12
CA GLY A 15 43.60 -9.19 -25.37
C GLY A 15 42.93 -10.40 -26.03
N GLU A 16 43.66 -11.53 -26.13
CA GLU A 16 43.11 -12.79 -26.67
C GLU A 16 41.91 -13.29 -25.86
N ILE A 17 41.96 -13.13 -24.53
CA ILE A 17 40.89 -13.53 -23.62
C ILE A 17 39.67 -12.62 -23.81
N ALA A 18 39.87 -11.30 -23.91
CA ALA A 18 38.79 -10.34 -24.14
C ALA A 18 38.07 -10.60 -25.48
N ASP A 19 38.83 -10.87 -26.54
CA ASP A 19 38.28 -11.21 -27.86
C ASP A 19 37.49 -12.53 -27.83
N LEU A 20 38.00 -13.55 -27.14
CA LEU A 20 37.30 -14.83 -26.98
C LEU A 20 35.96 -14.65 -26.26
N VAL A 21 35.93 -13.94 -25.14
CA VAL A 21 34.69 -13.72 -24.38
C VAL A 21 33.68 -12.90 -25.20
N THR A 22 34.16 -11.88 -25.93
CA THR A 22 33.31 -11.01 -26.74
C THR A 22 32.72 -11.73 -27.95
N SER A 23 33.52 -12.54 -28.65
CA SER A 23 33.10 -13.26 -29.86
C SER A 23 32.00 -14.31 -29.62
N VAL A 24 31.90 -14.82 -28.40
CA VAL A 24 30.95 -15.88 -28.02
C VAL A 24 29.54 -15.33 -27.69
N ARG A 25 29.38 -13.99 -27.56
CA ARG A 25 28.14 -13.34 -27.09
C ARG A 25 26.88 -13.68 -27.88
N LEU A 26 26.99 -13.98 -29.18
CA LEU A 26 25.83 -14.24 -30.05
C LEU A 26 25.44 -15.73 -30.16
N SER A 27 26.23 -16.66 -29.62
CA SER A 27 26.02 -18.10 -29.83
C SER A 27 25.77 -18.87 -28.53
N CYS A 28 24.52 -19.32 -28.31
CA CYS A 28 24.14 -20.07 -27.11
C CYS A 28 25.00 -21.31 -26.83
N VAL A 29 25.34 -22.09 -27.87
CA VAL A 29 26.15 -23.31 -27.74
C VAL A 29 27.59 -22.98 -27.31
N HIS A 30 28.15 -21.88 -27.81
CA HIS A 30 29.50 -21.48 -27.44
C HIS A 30 29.53 -20.84 -26.04
N LYS A 31 28.48 -20.10 -25.63
CA LYS A 31 28.35 -19.57 -24.26
C LYS A 31 28.41 -20.70 -23.23
N GLU A 32 27.68 -21.78 -23.47
CA GLU A 32 27.60 -22.91 -22.54
C GLU A 32 28.95 -23.65 -22.41
N LYS A 33 29.62 -23.90 -23.54
CA LYS A 33 30.97 -24.50 -23.54
C LYS A 33 32.00 -23.61 -22.84
N LEU A 34 31.95 -22.29 -23.08
CA LEU A 34 32.86 -21.32 -22.45
C LEU A 34 32.62 -21.27 -20.94
N ALA A 35 31.37 -21.21 -20.50
CA ALA A 35 31.04 -21.18 -19.08
C ALA A 35 31.52 -22.42 -18.32
N LEU A 36 31.37 -23.62 -18.92
CA LEU A 36 31.89 -24.85 -18.33
C LEU A 36 33.43 -24.86 -18.24
N ALA A 37 34.11 -24.35 -19.27
CA ALA A 37 35.56 -24.25 -19.27
C ALA A 37 36.06 -23.25 -18.21
N LEU A 38 35.40 -22.09 -18.06
CA LEU A 38 35.73 -21.07 -17.06
C LEU A 38 35.52 -21.58 -15.62
N LYS A 39 34.50 -22.41 -15.39
CA LYS A 39 34.22 -23.01 -14.08
C LYS A 39 35.26 -24.05 -13.66
N ASN A 40 35.66 -24.94 -14.56
CA ASN A 40 36.44 -26.14 -14.19
C ASN A 40 37.95 -25.90 -13.98
N GLY A 41 38.47 -24.70 -14.28
CA GLY A 41 39.92 -24.42 -14.32
C GLY A 41 40.48 -23.47 -13.26
N ASP A 42 39.69 -23.08 -12.25
CA ASP A 42 39.97 -21.93 -11.36
C ASP A 42 40.34 -20.68 -12.16
N TYR A 43 39.73 -20.54 -13.34
CA TYR A 43 40.12 -19.54 -14.32
C TYR A 43 39.80 -18.12 -13.84
N ILE A 44 38.59 -17.94 -13.29
CA ILE A 44 38.14 -16.67 -12.73
C ILE A 44 39.05 -16.22 -11.57
N PRO A 45 39.32 -17.04 -10.52
CA PRO A 45 40.31 -16.67 -9.50
C PRO A 45 41.67 -16.26 -10.05
N LYS A 46 42.20 -16.95 -11.06
CA LYS A 46 43.48 -16.61 -11.70
C LYS A 46 43.42 -15.27 -12.44
N LEU A 47 42.32 -14.97 -13.13
CA LEU A 47 42.10 -13.65 -13.75
C LEU A 47 42.10 -12.54 -12.69
N LEU A 48 41.45 -12.78 -11.54
CA LEU A 48 41.42 -11.81 -10.45
C LEU A 48 42.79 -11.62 -9.77
N GLN A 49 43.68 -12.61 -9.81
CA GLN A 49 45.07 -12.43 -9.39
C GLN A 49 45.84 -11.51 -10.35
N LEU A 50 45.60 -11.63 -11.67
CA LEU A 50 46.17 -10.70 -12.64
C LEU A 50 45.66 -9.27 -12.43
N PHE A 51 44.40 -9.11 -12.05
CA PHE A 51 43.84 -7.82 -11.66
C PHE A 51 44.63 -7.17 -10.52
N GLN A 52 44.93 -7.91 -9.44
CA GLN A 52 45.75 -7.40 -8.34
C GLN A 52 47.15 -6.96 -8.81
N ILE A 53 47.76 -7.73 -9.72
CA ILE A 53 49.06 -7.37 -10.30
C ILE A 53 48.97 -6.08 -11.13
N CYS A 54 47.94 -5.95 -11.98
CA CYS A 54 47.72 -4.76 -12.81
C CYS A 54 47.45 -3.52 -11.95
N GLU A 55 46.63 -3.67 -10.90
CA GLU A 55 46.28 -2.61 -9.97
C GLU A 55 47.52 -2.10 -9.21
N ASN A 56 48.32 -3.01 -8.65
CA ASN A 56 49.57 -2.67 -7.97
C ASN A 56 50.60 -2.00 -8.90
N ALA A 57 50.64 -2.42 -10.16
CA ALA A 57 51.51 -1.84 -11.19
C ALA A 57 50.93 -0.57 -11.83
N LYS A 58 49.70 -0.17 -11.50
CA LYS A 58 48.95 0.92 -12.16
C LYS A 58 48.87 0.77 -13.69
N ASN A 59 48.76 -0.46 -14.17
CA ASN A 59 48.64 -0.77 -15.59
C ASN A 59 47.20 -0.55 -16.08
N THR A 60 46.89 0.65 -16.57
CA THR A 60 45.53 1.04 -17.02
C THR A 60 45.01 0.19 -18.18
N GLU A 61 45.86 -0.17 -19.15
CA GLU A 61 45.45 -0.98 -20.30
C GLU A 61 45.02 -2.38 -19.86
N GLY A 62 45.79 -3.01 -18.98
CA GLY A 62 45.44 -4.30 -18.39
C GLY A 62 44.14 -4.26 -17.58
N LEU A 63 43.92 -3.18 -16.82
CA LEU A 63 42.70 -2.98 -16.03
C LEU A 63 41.46 -2.82 -16.90
N HIS A 64 41.55 -2.07 -18.01
CA HIS A 64 40.45 -1.93 -18.98
C HIS A 64 40.13 -3.27 -19.67
N LEU A 65 41.15 -4.04 -20.06
CA LEU A 65 40.94 -5.39 -20.61
C LEU A 65 40.26 -6.31 -19.61
N LEU A 66 40.65 -6.24 -18.33
CA LEU A 66 40.04 -7.04 -17.27
C LEU A 66 38.60 -6.61 -16.97
N PHE A 67 38.28 -5.32 -17.05
CA PHE A 67 36.91 -4.82 -17.01
C PHE A 67 36.06 -5.48 -18.11
N ASP A 68 36.54 -5.44 -19.36
CA ASP A 68 35.81 -6.01 -20.50
C ASP A 68 35.65 -7.53 -20.41
N ILE A 69 36.68 -8.23 -19.94
CA ILE A 69 36.62 -9.68 -19.72
C ILE A 69 35.58 -10.00 -18.64
N VAL A 70 35.65 -9.38 -17.47
CA VAL A 70 34.74 -9.66 -16.35
C VAL A 70 33.30 -9.32 -16.72
N ARG A 71 33.08 -8.16 -17.36
CA ARG A 71 31.77 -7.77 -17.89
C ARG A 71 31.26 -8.76 -18.92
N GLY A 72 32.12 -9.18 -19.86
CA GLY A 72 31.79 -10.18 -20.87
C GLY A 72 31.40 -11.54 -20.27
N ILE A 73 32.09 -11.98 -19.21
CA ILE A 73 31.77 -13.22 -18.48
C ILE A 73 30.40 -13.11 -17.80
N LEU A 74 30.06 -11.98 -17.19
CA LEU A 74 28.72 -11.75 -16.63
C LEU A 74 27.63 -11.88 -17.69
N TYR A 75 27.86 -11.30 -18.88
CA TYR A 75 26.93 -11.38 -20.01
C TYR A 75 26.88 -12.75 -20.71
N LEU A 76 27.65 -13.74 -20.28
CA LEU A 76 27.45 -15.13 -20.71
C LEU A 76 26.16 -15.74 -20.16
N ASP A 77 25.44 -15.05 -19.26
CA ASP A 77 24.10 -15.43 -18.77
C ASP A 77 24.03 -16.83 -18.15
N LYS A 78 25.09 -17.29 -17.48
CA LYS A 78 25.12 -18.61 -16.82
C LYS A 78 25.19 -18.50 -15.30
N ALA A 79 24.18 -19.03 -14.62
CA ALA A 79 24.11 -19.10 -13.16
C ALA A 79 25.34 -19.76 -12.52
N ILE A 80 25.91 -20.79 -13.16
CA ILE A 80 27.13 -21.46 -12.67
C ILE A 80 28.35 -20.53 -12.57
N LEU A 81 28.39 -19.45 -13.35
CA LEU A 81 29.46 -18.45 -13.28
C LEU A 81 29.18 -17.45 -12.17
N PHE A 82 27.91 -17.08 -11.95
CA PHE A 82 27.53 -16.21 -10.83
C PHE A 82 27.88 -16.83 -9.48
N GLU A 83 27.71 -18.15 -9.30
CA GLU A 83 28.17 -18.86 -8.10
C GLU A 83 29.67 -18.66 -7.82
N VAL A 84 30.50 -18.71 -8.86
CA VAL A 84 31.96 -18.51 -8.73
C VAL A 84 32.30 -17.04 -8.54
N MET A 85 31.79 -16.16 -9.41
CA MET A 85 32.09 -14.73 -9.43
C MET A 85 31.62 -14.02 -8.16
N PHE A 86 30.46 -14.40 -7.63
CA PHE A 86 29.87 -13.79 -6.45
C PHE A 86 30.24 -14.51 -5.14
N SER A 87 31.11 -15.51 -5.20
CA SER A 87 31.67 -16.13 -3.99
C SER A 87 32.45 -15.10 -3.13
N ASP A 88 32.54 -15.34 -1.81
CA ASP A 88 33.25 -14.45 -0.88
C ASP A 88 34.73 -14.24 -1.27
N GLN A 89 35.35 -15.22 -1.95
CA GLN A 89 36.73 -15.11 -2.46
C GLN A 89 36.85 -14.19 -3.68
N CYS A 90 35.85 -14.21 -4.58
CA CYS A 90 35.96 -13.55 -5.88
C CYS A 90 35.27 -12.19 -5.95
N ILE A 91 34.21 -11.98 -5.19
CA ILE A 91 33.27 -10.87 -5.43
C ILE A 91 33.90 -9.48 -5.33
N LEU A 92 34.82 -9.26 -4.38
CA LEU A 92 35.54 -7.99 -4.28
C LEU A 92 36.51 -7.81 -5.46
N GLY A 93 37.12 -8.87 -5.96
CA GLY A 93 37.93 -8.81 -7.18
C GLY A 93 37.09 -8.51 -8.40
N VAL A 94 35.92 -9.14 -8.53
CA VAL A 94 34.96 -8.89 -9.62
C VAL A 94 34.49 -7.44 -9.61
N VAL A 95 34.02 -6.94 -8.46
CA VAL A 95 33.62 -5.54 -8.31
C VAL A 95 34.81 -4.61 -8.59
N GLY A 96 36.01 -4.95 -8.12
CA GLY A 96 37.23 -4.20 -8.40
C GLY A 96 37.54 -4.07 -9.88
N CYS A 97 37.40 -5.14 -10.66
CA CYS A 97 37.52 -5.05 -12.12
C CYS A 97 36.47 -4.11 -12.72
N LEU A 98 35.22 -4.16 -12.22
CA LEU A 98 34.11 -3.33 -12.70
C LEU A 98 34.25 -1.84 -12.32
N GLU A 99 35.13 -1.48 -11.39
CA GLU A 99 35.42 -0.07 -11.07
C GLU A 99 36.15 0.65 -12.21
N TYR A 100 36.92 -0.07 -13.04
CA TYR A 100 37.76 0.51 -14.09
C TYR A 100 37.04 0.58 -15.45
N ASP A 101 35.80 1.06 -15.46
CA ASP A 101 35.06 1.31 -16.70
C ASP A 101 35.82 2.32 -17.58
N PRO A 102 36.24 1.94 -18.81
CA PRO A 102 36.94 2.83 -19.72
C PRO A 102 36.13 4.07 -20.12
N CYS A 103 34.81 4.05 -19.96
CA CYS A 103 33.92 5.17 -20.21
C CYS A 103 33.97 6.24 -19.11
N LEU A 104 34.53 5.94 -17.94
CA LEU A 104 34.60 6.84 -16.80
C LEU A 104 36.00 7.45 -16.65
N ALA A 105 36.06 8.71 -16.23
CA ALA A 105 37.32 9.43 -16.05
C ALA A 105 38.11 8.99 -14.80
N GLN A 106 37.43 8.37 -13.83
CA GLN A 106 38.00 7.87 -12.57
C GLN A 106 37.34 6.53 -12.24
N PRO A 107 38.05 5.61 -11.56
CA PRO A 107 37.45 4.36 -11.12
C PRO A 107 36.26 4.58 -10.18
N GLY A 108 35.26 3.69 -10.25
CA GLY A 108 34.18 3.61 -9.26
C GLY A 108 34.72 3.25 -7.88
N TRP A 109 34.04 3.69 -6.81
CA TRP A 109 34.47 3.46 -5.42
C TRP A 109 33.60 2.35 -4.77
N HIS A 110 33.30 1.32 -5.54
CA HIS A 110 32.30 0.30 -5.20
C HIS A 110 32.77 -0.65 -4.09
N ARG A 111 34.02 -1.12 -4.13
CA ARG A 111 34.63 -1.97 -3.10
C ARG A 111 34.67 -1.26 -1.75
N GLU A 112 35.02 0.02 -1.74
CA GLU A 112 35.06 0.82 -0.50
C GLU A 112 33.68 0.96 0.11
N PHE A 113 32.68 1.29 -0.73
CA PHE A 113 31.28 1.34 -0.30
C PHE A 113 30.82 0.00 0.28
N LEU A 114 30.98 -1.10 -0.47
CA LEU A 114 30.57 -2.43 -0.03
C LEU A 114 31.26 -2.88 1.27
N THR A 115 32.52 -2.47 1.48
CA THR A 115 33.28 -2.81 2.69
C THR A 115 32.88 -1.97 3.90
N LYS A 116 32.51 -0.70 3.69
CA LYS A 116 32.01 0.20 4.75
C LYS A 116 30.59 -0.16 5.17
N THR A 117 29.68 -0.37 4.22
CA THR A 117 28.27 -0.68 4.47
C THR A 117 28.09 -2.06 5.14
N ALA A 118 28.96 -3.04 4.83
CA ALA A 118 28.93 -4.36 5.46
C ALA A 118 29.18 -4.36 6.98
N LYS A 119 29.74 -3.28 7.55
CA LYS A 119 29.94 -3.16 9.00
C LYS A 119 28.73 -2.61 9.76
N LEU A 120 27.75 -2.06 9.04
CA LEU A 120 26.57 -1.41 9.62
C LEU A 120 25.36 -2.35 9.77
N GLN A 121 25.37 -3.53 9.14
CA GLN A 121 24.18 -4.37 9.01
C GLN A 121 24.32 -5.72 9.73
N GLU A 122 24.26 -5.73 11.07
CA GLU A 122 23.81 -6.92 11.82
C GLU A 122 22.93 -6.44 13.00
N VAL A 123 21.73 -5.96 12.67
CA VAL A 123 20.71 -5.57 13.67
C VAL A 123 20.27 -6.78 14.50
N ILE A 124 20.33 -7.99 13.90
CA ILE A 124 20.15 -9.27 14.58
C ILE A 124 21.34 -10.19 14.26
N PRO A 125 22.00 -10.82 15.25
CA PRO A 125 23.10 -11.74 15.00
C PRO A 125 22.62 -13.01 14.30
N ILE A 126 22.99 -13.21 13.04
CA ILE A 126 22.68 -14.45 12.31
C ILE A 126 23.69 -15.52 12.71
N ARG A 127 23.23 -16.52 13.46
CA ARG A 127 24.09 -17.56 14.08
C ARG A 127 24.79 -18.42 13.04
N ASP A 128 24.09 -18.80 11.97
CA ASP A 128 24.64 -19.64 10.91
C ASP A 128 25.65 -18.86 10.02
N PRO A 129 26.94 -19.24 10.01
CA PRO A 129 27.93 -18.61 9.13
C PRO A 129 27.64 -18.83 7.65
N GLY A 130 27.02 -19.95 7.26
CA GLY A 130 26.65 -20.24 5.87
C GLY A 130 25.56 -19.29 5.37
N LEU A 131 24.52 -19.09 6.17
CA LEU A 131 23.47 -18.11 5.92
C LEU A 131 24.02 -16.68 5.82
N ARG A 132 24.92 -16.27 6.73
CA ARG A 132 25.60 -14.96 6.64
C ARG A 132 26.36 -14.78 5.33
N GLN A 133 27.04 -15.83 4.88
CA GLN A 133 27.73 -15.80 3.58
C GLN A 133 26.73 -15.63 2.43
N LYS A 134 25.60 -16.35 2.45
CA LYS A 134 24.57 -16.22 1.41
C LYS A 134 23.94 -14.83 1.38
N ILE A 135 23.66 -14.23 2.54
CA ILE A 135 23.14 -12.85 2.64
C ILE A 135 24.12 -11.85 2.01
N ARG A 136 25.41 -11.95 2.32
CA ARG A 136 26.44 -11.12 1.70
C ARG A 136 26.52 -11.32 0.19
N GLN A 137 26.43 -12.56 -0.28
CA GLN A 137 26.44 -12.87 -1.71
C GLN A 137 25.23 -12.24 -2.43
N THR A 138 24.02 -12.45 -1.92
CA THR A 138 22.78 -11.94 -2.52
C THR A 138 22.73 -10.41 -2.51
N SER A 139 23.07 -9.77 -1.38
CA SER A 139 23.07 -8.30 -1.27
C SER A 139 24.09 -7.65 -2.22
N ARG A 140 25.28 -8.22 -2.36
CA ARG A 140 26.28 -7.72 -3.32
C ARG A 140 25.87 -7.96 -4.77
N ALA A 141 25.22 -9.08 -5.09
CA ALA A 141 24.66 -9.32 -6.42
C ALA A 141 23.57 -8.28 -6.77
N GLN A 142 22.69 -7.94 -5.82
CA GLN A 142 21.72 -6.86 -5.98
C GLN A 142 22.40 -5.50 -6.18
N TYR A 143 23.50 -5.21 -5.48
CA TYR A 143 24.26 -3.98 -5.69
C TYR A 143 24.86 -3.91 -7.10
N ILE A 144 25.46 -5.02 -7.59
CA ILE A 144 25.98 -5.10 -8.95
C ILE A 144 24.87 -4.81 -9.97
N GLN A 145 23.70 -5.42 -9.77
CA GLN A 145 22.54 -5.19 -10.64
C GLN A 145 22.07 -3.73 -10.62
N ALA A 146 21.88 -3.15 -9.43
CA ALA A 146 21.20 -1.87 -9.29
C ALA A 146 22.12 -0.65 -9.51
N ILE A 147 23.41 -0.77 -9.21
CA ILE A 147 24.34 0.38 -9.19
C ILE A 147 25.40 0.26 -10.27
N ILE A 148 25.98 -0.92 -10.47
CA ILE A 148 27.08 -1.10 -11.41
C ILE A 148 26.56 -1.33 -12.84
N LEU A 149 25.48 -2.10 -12.99
CA LEU A 149 24.90 -2.45 -14.30
C LEU A 149 23.38 -2.17 -14.37
N PRO A 150 22.91 -0.93 -14.08
CA PRO A 150 21.47 -0.62 -13.95
C PRO A 150 20.67 -0.72 -15.26
N ASN A 151 21.29 -0.41 -16.41
CA ASN A 151 20.63 -0.40 -17.72
C ASN A 151 21.48 -1.15 -18.75
N PRO A 152 21.44 -2.50 -18.76
CA PRO A 152 22.02 -3.25 -19.86
C PRO A 152 21.25 -2.90 -21.14
N SER A 153 21.97 -2.75 -22.25
CA SER A 153 21.35 -2.48 -23.56
C SER A 153 20.34 -3.59 -23.94
N ASP A 154 19.40 -3.31 -24.85
CA ASP A 154 18.38 -4.28 -25.33
C ASP A 154 18.97 -5.64 -25.78
N PHE A 155 20.26 -5.70 -26.09
CA PHE A 155 20.99 -6.91 -26.47
C PHE A 155 21.42 -7.81 -25.28
N GLU A 156 21.05 -7.45 -24.04
CA GLU A 156 21.53 -8.08 -22.80
C GLU A 156 20.41 -8.58 -21.87
N GLU A 157 19.16 -8.68 -22.34
CA GLU A 157 17.99 -9.16 -21.54
C GLU A 157 18.21 -10.52 -20.85
N GLY A 158 18.93 -11.44 -21.50
CA GLY A 158 19.22 -12.77 -20.96
C GLY A 158 20.07 -12.74 -19.68
N PHE A 159 20.92 -11.73 -19.51
CA PHE A 159 21.69 -11.52 -18.29
C PHE A 159 20.80 -11.12 -17.12
N LEU A 160 19.94 -10.10 -17.30
CA LEU A 160 19.04 -9.65 -16.25
C LEU A 160 18.11 -10.75 -15.77
N SER A 161 17.54 -11.53 -16.69
CA SER A 161 16.68 -12.67 -16.33
C SER A 161 17.43 -13.70 -15.48
N THR A 162 18.64 -14.08 -15.88
CA THR A 162 19.46 -15.05 -15.15
C THR A 162 19.93 -14.50 -13.81
N LEU A 163 20.31 -13.21 -13.74
CA LEU A 163 20.74 -12.56 -12.51
C LEU A 163 19.59 -12.39 -11.52
N ASN A 164 18.40 -11.99 -12.00
CA ASN A 164 17.18 -11.96 -11.20
C ASN A 164 16.85 -13.35 -10.65
N SER A 165 16.94 -14.39 -11.47
CA SER A 165 16.75 -15.78 -11.02
C SER A 165 17.76 -16.19 -9.95
N PHE A 166 19.04 -15.82 -10.11
CA PHE A 166 20.08 -16.05 -9.10
C PHE A 166 19.80 -15.32 -7.78
N ILE A 167 19.42 -14.04 -7.84
CA ILE A 167 19.08 -13.23 -6.67
C ILE A 167 17.83 -13.80 -5.97
N SER A 168 16.79 -14.15 -6.72
CA SER A 168 15.56 -14.73 -6.18
C SER A 168 15.82 -16.09 -5.51
N SER A 169 16.59 -16.97 -6.15
CA SER A 169 17.03 -18.24 -5.54
C SER A 169 17.84 -18.01 -4.26
N GLY A 170 18.76 -17.02 -4.29
CA GLY A 170 19.52 -16.63 -3.11
C GLY A 170 18.64 -16.13 -1.95
N LYS A 171 17.61 -15.33 -2.26
CA LYS A 171 16.62 -14.88 -1.26
C LYS A 171 15.79 -16.03 -0.69
N GLU A 172 15.42 -17.00 -1.52
CA GLU A 172 14.69 -18.20 -1.08
C GLU A 172 15.52 -19.06 -0.12
N GLU A 173 16.81 -19.28 -0.44
CA GLU A 173 17.74 -19.96 0.46
C GLU A 173 17.91 -19.22 1.79
N ILE A 174 18.04 -17.89 1.74
CA ILE A 174 18.14 -17.04 2.94
C ILE A 174 16.89 -17.18 3.79
N LEU A 175 15.72 -17.08 3.17
CA LEU A 175 14.45 -17.18 3.86
C LEU A 175 14.30 -18.53 4.54
N HIS A 176 14.58 -19.62 3.84
CA HIS A 176 14.53 -20.96 4.41
C HIS A 176 15.54 -21.14 5.55
N GLY A 177 16.73 -20.56 5.44
CA GLY A 177 17.72 -20.54 6.52
C GLY A 177 17.21 -19.81 7.77
N LEU A 178 16.55 -18.66 7.60
CA LEU A 178 15.96 -17.89 8.69
C LEU A 178 14.74 -18.58 9.30
N GLN A 179 13.88 -19.20 8.49
CA GLN A 179 12.70 -19.94 8.98
C GLN A 179 13.07 -21.19 9.77
N LYS A 180 14.25 -21.80 9.49
CA LYS A 180 14.75 -22.96 10.22
C LYS A 180 15.27 -22.61 11.62
N ASP A 181 15.65 -21.35 11.85
CA ASP A 181 16.05 -20.87 13.18
C ASP A 181 14.80 -20.53 14.01
N GLU A 182 14.40 -21.47 14.87
CA GLU A 182 13.19 -21.34 15.71
C GLU A 182 13.22 -20.13 16.65
N GLU A 183 14.41 -19.64 17.01
CA GLU A 183 14.55 -18.48 17.91
C GLU A 183 14.57 -17.15 17.15
N PHE A 184 14.88 -17.15 15.86
CA PHE A 184 15.09 -15.93 15.08
C PHE A 184 13.88 -14.99 15.09
N LEU A 185 12.70 -15.50 14.72
CA LEU A 185 11.48 -14.68 14.71
C LEU A 185 11.09 -14.24 16.12
N SER A 186 11.28 -15.10 17.13
CA SER A 186 11.00 -14.73 18.53
C SER A 186 11.89 -13.57 19.00
N GLU A 187 13.17 -13.56 18.61
CA GLU A 187 14.12 -12.48 18.91
C GLU A 187 13.78 -11.18 18.18
N VAL A 188 13.38 -11.25 16.90
CA VAL A 188 12.88 -10.10 16.12
C VAL A 188 11.73 -9.42 16.87
N PHE A 189 10.73 -10.18 17.29
CA PHE A 189 9.54 -9.65 17.95
C PHE A 189 9.87 -9.08 19.33
N ALA A 190 10.72 -9.75 20.09
CA ALA A 190 11.20 -9.26 21.37
C ALA A 190 11.93 -7.91 21.22
N GLN A 191 12.77 -7.75 20.20
CA GLN A 191 13.47 -6.48 19.95
C GLN A 191 12.54 -5.37 19.42
N LEU A 192 11.56 -5.70 18.57
CA LEU A 192 10.57 -4.74 18.08
C LEU A 192 9.70 -4.18 19.21
N THR A 193 9.28 -5.04 20.14
CA THR A 193 8.38 -4.70 21.25
C THR A 193 9.07 -4.14 22.49
N ASN A 194 10.39 -4.33 22.62
CA ASN A 194 11.14 -3.83 23.76
C ASN A 194 11.24 -2.29 23.75
N GLU A 195 10.74 -1.64 24.81
CA GLU A 195 10.80 -0.18 24.98
C GLU A 195 12.23 0.36 24.99
N ALA A 196 13.20 -0.43 25.44
CA ALA A 196 14.61 -0.03 25.50
C ALA A 196 15.33 -0.03 24.14
N THR A 197 14.73 -0.59 23.09
CA THR A 197 15.32 -0.59 21.74
C THR A 197 15.40 0.84 21.21
N ALA A 198 16.60 1.25 20.76
CA ALA A 198 16.83 2.58 20.19
C ALA A 198 15.95 2.80 18.94
N GLY A 199 15.54 4.04 18.69
CA GLY A 199 14.68 4.38 17.55
C GLY A 199 15.26 3.92 16.21
N GLU A 200 16.52 4.26 15.92
CA GLU A 200 17.22 3.87 14.70
C GLU A 200 17.30 2.34 14.53
N GLN A 201 17.65 1.62 15.61
CA GLN A 201 17.70 0.16 15.59
C GLN A 201 16.32 -0.47 15.31
N ARG A 202 15.25 0.08 15.90
CA ARG A 202 13.88 -0.37 15.64
C ARG A 202 13.47 -0.10 14.19
N CYS A 203 13.83 1.04 13.62
CA CYS A 203 13.58 1.37 12.22
C CYS A 203 14.30 0.42 11.26
N GLU A 204 15.57 0.11 11.51
CA GLU A 204 16.30 -0.87 10.68
C GLU A 204 15.71 -2.28 10.81
N LEU A 205 15.32 -2.66 12.04
CA LEU A 205 14.72 -3.96 12.32
C LEU A 205 13.38 -4.15 11.62
N ILE A 206 12.46 -3.18 11.72
CA ILE A 206 11.16 -3.27 11.05
C ILE A 206 11.28 -3.19 9.54
N ARG A 207 12.26 -2.45 9.00
CA ARG A 207 12.54 -2.44 7.55
C ARG A 207 13.02 -3.80 7.07
N PHE A 208 13.92 -4.43 7.80
CA PHE A 208 14.36 -5.80 7.51
C PHE A 208 13.17 -6.77 7.58
N PHE A 209 12.35 -6.67 8.63
CA PHE A 209 11.21 -7.56 8.82
C PHE A 209 10.13 -7.37 7.75
N LYS A 210 9.89 -6.13 7.30
CA LYS A 210 9.05 -5.83 6.13
C LYS A 210 9.57 -6.52 4.87
N GLU A 211 10.87 -6.41 4.57
CA GLU A 211 11.47 -7.08 3.40
C GLU A 211 11.35 -8.61 3.50
N PHE A 212 11.56 -9.16 4.70
CA PHE A 212 11.35 -10.58 4.99
C PHE A 212 9.90 -11.00 4.71
N CYS A 213 8.90 -10.27 5.22
CA CYS A 213 7.48 -10.53 4.96
C CYS A 213 7.16 -10.41 3.46
N ALA A 214 7.52 -9.29 2.82
CA ALA A 214 7.24 -9.03 1.41
C ALA A 214 7.74 -10.17 0.52
N PHE A 215 8.97 -10.65 0.76
CA PHE A 215 9.51 -11.76 0.00
C PHE A 215 8.85 -13.09 0.36
N SER A 216 8.67 -13.39 1.65
CA SER A 216 8.06 -14.65 2.09
C SER A 216 6.67 -14.85 1.52
N PHE A 217 5.88 -13.79 1.45
CA PHE A 217 4.52 -13.86 0.94
C PHE A 217 4.46 -14.12 -0.56
N THR A 218 5.52 -13.84 -1.34
CA THR A 218 5.59 -14.21 -2.77
C THR A 218 5.74 -15.71 -3.00
N LEU A 219 6.12 -16.49 -1.99
CA LEU A 219 6.30 -17.95 -2.08
C LEU A 219 5.03 -18.67 -1.59
N PRO A 220 4.22 -19.26 -2.50
CA PRO A 220 2.94 -19.85 -2.12
C PRO A 220 3.09 -21.06 -1.19
N ASP A 221 4.08 -21.92 -1.44
CA ASP A 221 4.22 -23.23 -0.81
C ASP A 221 4.52 -23.18 0.70
N LYS A 222 4.97 -22.03 1.23
CA LYS A 222 5.36 -21.86 2.65
C LYS A 222 4.57 -20.77 3.36
N ARG A 223 3.59 -20.18 2.69
CA ARG A 223 2.87 -19.01 3.20
C ARG A 223 2.07 -19.35 4.46
N ASP A 224 1.35 -20.47 4.45
CA ASP A 224 0.47 -20.86 5.55
C ASP A 224 1.25 -21.18 6.83
N GLU A 225 2.39 -21.86 6.72
CA GLU A 225 3.27 -22.16 7.85
C GLU A 225 3.86 -20.88 8.47
N LEU A 226 4.27 -19.94 7.63
CA LEU A 226 4.75 -18.65 8.10
C LEU A 226 3.63 -17.87 8.80
N LEU A 227 2.44 -17.78 8.19
CA LEU A 227 1.29 -17.10 8.78
C LEU A 227 0.94 -17.67 10.15
N GLN A 228 0.91 -19.00 10.29
CA GLN A 228 0.67 -19.65 11.58
C GLN A 228 1.75 -19.31 12.62
N THR A 229 3.02 -19.26 12.21
CA THR A 229 4.13 -18.88 13.08
C THR A 229 4.02 -17.42 13.53
N LEU A 230 3.76 -16.50 12.59
CA LEU A 230 3.58 -15.08 12.87
C LEU A 230 2.38 -14.83 13.80
N ALA A 231 1.28 -15.54 13.60
CA ALA A 231 0.11 -15.47 14.49
C ALA A 231 0.46 -15.91 15.91
N LYS A 232 1.15 -17.05 16.07
CA LYS A 232 1.58 -17.57 17.38
C LYS A 232 2.51 -16.61 18.12
N LEU A 233 3.36 -15.89 17.40
CA LEU A 233 4.28 -14.90 17.97
C LEU A 233 3.62 -13.55 18.27
N GLY A 234 2.34 -13.36 17.92
CA GLY A 234 1.62 -12.13 18.22
C GLY A 234 1.96 -11.00 17.24
N ILE A 235 1.93 -11.28 15.93
CA ILE A 235 2.21 -10.26 14.91
C ILE A 235 1.23 -9.09 14.97
N LEU A 236 -0.06 -9.35 15.18
CA LEU A 236 -1.09 -8.31 15.19
C LEU A 236 -0.96 -7.34 16.39
N PRO A 237 -0.80 -7.81 17.64
CA PRO A 237 -0.44 -6.92 18.76
C PRO A 237 0.85 -6.13 18.53
N THR A 238 1.85 -6.75 17.89
CA THR A 238 3.12 -6.07 17.58
C THR A 238 2.88 -4.94 16.57
N LEU A 239 2.10 -5.19 15.51
CA LEU A 239 1.77 -4.18 14.51
C LEU A 239 0.91 -3.06 15.08
N GLU A 240 -0.07 -3.36 15.93
CA GLU A 240 -0.88 -2.37 16.65
C GLU A 240 0.01 -1.39 17.43
N MET A 241 0.95 -1.92 18.22
CA MET A 241 1.90 -1.09 18.97
C MET A 241 2.81 -0.26 18.05
N LEU A 242 3.39 -0.87 17.01
CA LEU A 242 4.30 -0.19 16.08
C LEU A 242 3.57 0.91 15.29
N MET A 243 2.31 0.68 14.94
CA MET A 243 1.45 1.66 14.30
C MET A 243 1.16 2.84 15.26
N GLY A 244 1.02 2.59 16.56
CA GLY A 244 0.85 3.65 17.56
C GLY A 244 2.09 4.52 17.84
N MET A 245 3.26 4.25 17.23
CA MET A 245 4.49 5.01 17.48
C MET A 245 4.54 6.35 16.73
N ASP A 246 5.28 7.33 17.25
CA ASP A 246 5.45 8.64 16.61
C ASP A 246 6.34 8.58 15.33
N ASP A 247 7.12 7.52 15.13
CA ASP A 247 8.04 7.39 13.97
C ASP A 247 7.31 6.99 12.68
N LEU A 248 7.39 7.84 11.66
CA LEU A 248 6.72 7.64 10.37
C LEU A 248 7.22 6.41 9.61
N GLN A 249 8.53 6.13 9.64
CA GLN A 249 9.10 4.99 8.90
C GLN A 249 8.66 3.67 9.54
N VAL A 250 8.60 3.63 10.87
CA VAL A 250 8.10 2.45 11.60
C VAL A 250 6.62 2.20 11.26
N ARG A 251 5.77 3.24 11.32
CA ARG A 251 4.35 3.11 11.00
C ARG A 251 4.09 2.69 9.56
N SER A 252 4.82 3.28 8.60
CA SER A 252 4.71 2.91 7.18
C SER A 252 5.11 1.45 6.96
N ALA A 253 6.22 1.00 7.56
CA ALA A 253 6.64 -0.40 7.45
C ALA A 253 5.65 -1.38 8.12
N ALA A 254 5.07 -1.00 9.27
CA ALA A 254 4.03 -1.79 9.93
C ALA A 254 2.75 -1.87 9.07
N THR A 255 2.36 -0.77 8.43
CA THR A 255 1.21 -0.70 7.50
C THR A 255 1.43 -1.60 6.29
N ASP A 256 2.63 -1.63 5.72
CA ASP A 256 2.98 -2.54 4.62
C ASP A 256 2.82 -4.01 5.04
N ILE A 257 3.33 -4.37 6.22
CA ILE A 257 3.20 -5.74 6.74
C ILE A 257 1.73 -6.08 6.98
N LEU A 258 0.94 -5.18 7.57
CA LEU A 258 -0.49 -5.37 7.76
C LEU A 258 -1.20 -5.56 6.42
N SER A 259 -0.81 -4.82 5.37
CA SER A 259 -1.40 -4.95 4.03
C SER A 259 -1.19 -6.36 3.46
N TYR A 260 -0.01 -6.96 3.65
CA TYR A 260 0.23 -8.34 3.26
C TYR A 260 -0.64 -9.32 4.07
N LEU A 261 -0.77 -9.11 5.38
CA LEU A 261 -1.63 -9.97 6.20
C LEU A 261 -3.09 -9.90 5.76
N VAL A 262 -3.61 -8.72 5.42
CA VAL A 262 -4.98 -8.56 4.92
C VAL A 262 -5.16 -9.11 3.51
N GLU A 263 -4.15 -9.03 2.65
CA GLU A 263 -4.18 -9.61 1.31
C GLU A 263 -4.21 -11.14 1.36
N PHE A 264 -3.37 -11.74 2.21
CA PHE A 264 -3.15 -13.19 2.23
C PHE A 264 -3.94 -13.95 3.28
N SER A 265 -4.35 -13.30 4.37
CA SER A 265 -5.10 -13.92 5.48
C SER A 265 -6.00 -12.92 6.22
N PRO A 266 -7.04 -12.37 5.57
CA PRO A 266 -7.94 -11.41 6.20
C PRO A 266 -8.67 -11.99 7.43
N ALA A 267 -8.95 -13.30 7.42
CA ALA A 267 -9.61 -13.98 8.53
C ALA A 267 -8.80 -13.93 9.83
N MET A 268 -7.46 -14.06 9.75
CA MET A 268 -6.59 -13.95 10.93
C MET A 268 -6.71 -12.57 11.58
N VAL A 269 -6.73 -11.52 10.75
CA VAL A 269 -6.85 -10.14 11.23
C VAL A 269 -8.25 -9.88 11.81
N GLN A 270 -9.29 -10.40 11.17
CA GLN A 270 -10.67 -10.26 11.65
C GLN A 270 -10.89 -10.98 12.98
N GLU A 271 -10.40 -12.20 13.13
CA GLU A 271 -10.50 -12.96 14.38
C GLU A 271 -9.80 -12.22 15.52
N PHE A 272 -8.60 -11.68 15.29
CA PHE A 272 -7.90 -10.86 16.27
C PHE A 272 -8.71 -9.62 16.66
N VAL A 273 -9.24 -8.87 15.70
CA VAL A 273 -10.06 -7.68 15.97
C VAL A 273 -11.31 -8.03 16.77
N MET A 274 -11.95 -9.16 16.48
CA MET A 274 -13.10 -9.64 17.27
C MET A 274 -12.68 -9.98 18.70
N GLN A 275 -11.59 -10.73 18.88
CA GLN A 275 -11.09 -11.08 20.22
C GLN A 275 -10.70 -9.84 21.03
N GLU A 276 -10.00 -8.90 20.39
CA GLU A 276 -9.60 -7.62 20.95
C GLU A 276 -10.81 -6.79 21.39
N ALA A 277 -11.85 -6.71 20.56
CA ALA A 277 -13.09 -5.99 20.88
C ALA A 277 -13.82 -6.56 22.11
N HIS A 278 -13.69 -7.86 22.38
CA HIS A 278 -14.29 -8.47 23.57
C HIS A 278 -13.44 -8.31 24.83
N GLN A 279 -12.11 -8.20 24.69
CA GLN A 279 -11.16 -8.21 25.81
C GLN A 279 -10.70 -6.82 26.24
N SER A 280 -10.66 -5.86 25.32
CA SER A 280 -10.11 -4.52 25.53
C SER A 280 -11.22 -3.46 25.47
N GLU A 281 -11.27 -2.58 26.47
CA GLU A 281 -12.02 -1.31 26.39
C GLU A 281 -11.11 -0.12 26.05
N ASN A 282 -9.82 -0.36 25.78
CA ASN A 282 -8.87 0.70 25.50
C ASN A 282 -9.08 1.30 24.10
N ASP A 283 -8.76 2.60 23.97
CA ASP A 283 -8.84 3.37 22.72
C ASP A 283 -7.67 3.11 21.73
N THR A 284 -6.83 2.11 22.00
CA THR A 284 -5.61 1.80 21.24
C THR A 284 -5.74 0.58 20.33
N GLN A 285 -6.97 0.19 19.97
CA GLN A 285 -7.20 -1.02 19.19
C GLN A 285 -6.69 -0.89 17.75
N LEU A 286 -6.34 -2.02 17.13
CA LEU A 286 -5.75 -2.04 15.78
C LEU A 286 -6.58 -1.28 14.74
N ILE A 287 -7.91 -1.50 14.71
CA ILE A 287 -8.81 -0.80 13.79
C ILE A 287 -8.89 0.70 14.09
N ILE A 288 -8.84 1.08 15.38
CA ILE A 288 -8.85 2.49 15.77
C ILE A 288 -7.56 3.15 15.29
N GLU A 289 -6.42 2.49 15.40
CA GLU A 289 -5.13 3.03 14.94
C GLU A 289 -5.08 3.15 13.41
N VAL A 290 -5.59 2.16 12.67
CA VAL A 290 -5.76 2.26 11.20
C VAL A 290 -6.62 3.47 10.81
N ILE A 291 -7.76 3.67 11.49
CA ILE A 291 -8.65 4.81 11.22
C ILE A 291 -7.97 6.14 11.61
N LYS A 292 -7.29 6.19 12.77
CA LYS A 292 -6.57 7.38 13.24
C LYS A 292 -5.48 7.79 12.25
N GLN A 293 -4.69 6.86 11.73
CA GLN A 293 -3.65 7.18 10.75
C GLN A 293 -4.21 7.69 9.43
N MET A 294 -5.28 7.04 8.95
CA MET A 294 -5.99 7.47 7.74
C MET A 294 -6.53 8.91 7.85
N ILE A 295 -6.94 9.34 9.06
CA ILE A 295 -7.53 10.66 9.31
C ILE A 295 -6.48 11.73 9.68
N CYS A 296 -5.50 11.37 10.51
CA CYS A 296 -4.61 12.34 11.15
C CYS A 296 -3.27 12.56 10.42
N ASN A 297 -2.80 11.59 9.62
CA ASN A 297 -1.49 11.65 8.99
C ASN A 297 -1.58 11.41 7.48
N PRO A 298 -2.33 12.24 6.72
CA PRO A 298 -2.33 12.09 5.29
C PRO A 298 -0.92 12.39 4.76
N ASP A 299 -0.20 11.39 4.29
CA ASP A 299 1.15 11.56 3.76
C ASP A 299 1.07 11.88 2.26
N PRO A 300 1.26 13.15 1.86
CA PRO A 300 1.13 13.56 0.46
C PRO A 300 2.24 13.00 -0.44
N GLU A 301 3.35 12.52 0.11
CA GLU A 301 4.49 12.00 -0.67
C GLU A 301 4.43 10.48 -0.86
N PHE A 302 3.80 9.74 0.06
CA PHE A 302 3.89 8.28 0.11
C PHE A 302 2.60 7.51 -0.18
N GLY A 303 1.45 8.18 -0.37
CA GLY A 303 0.20 7.50 -0.75
C GLY A 303 -0.34 6.50 0.28
N GLY A 304 0.15 6.55 1.52
CA GLY A 304 -0.20 5.63 2.61
C GLY A 304 -1.69 5.64 2.98
N ASP A 305 -2.37 6.76 2.75
CA ASP A 305 -3.79 6.94 3.05
C ASP A 305 -4.66 6.00 2.20
N ASN A 306 -4.29 5.83 0.93
CA ASN A 306 -4.98 4.91 0.04
C ASN A 306 -4.75 3.46 0.48
N GLN A 307 -3.56 3.12 0.98
CA GLN A 307 -3.28 1.78 1.47
C GLN A 307 -4.08 1.46 2.74
N LEU A 308 -4.12 2.38 3.71
CA LEU A 308 -4.93 2.24 4.93
C LEU A 308 -6.42 2.13 4.62
N MET A 309 -6.91 2.94 3.66
CA MET A 309 -8.29 2.84 3.17
C MET A 309 -8.56 1.45 2.57
N GLU A 310 -7.67 0.93 1.72
CA GLU A 310 -7.83 -0.40 1.12
C GLU A 310 -7.73 -1.53 2.14
N ILE A 311 -6.88 -1.41 3.16
CA ILE A 311 -6.81 -2.32 4.30
C ILE A 311 -8.17 -2.36 5.01
N LEU A 312 -8.68 -1.20 5.43
CA LEU A 312 -9.95 -1.12 6.15
C LEU A 312 -11.11 -1.62 5.28
N ARG A 313 -11.15 -1.22 4.00
CA ARG A 313 -12.14 -1.67 3.03
C ARG A 313 -12.11 -3.18 2.83
N ALA A 314 -10.92 -3.78 2.74
CA ALA A 314 -10.77 -5.22 2.62
C ALA A 314 -11.25 -5.96 3.87
N LEU A 315 -10.94 -5.42 5.06
CA LEU A 315 -11.35 -5.99 6.34
C LEU A 315 -12.83 -5.92 6.60
N ILE A 316 -13.54 -4.89 6.12
CA ILE A 316 -14.99 -4.75 6.33
C ILE A 316 -15.82 -5.32 5.17
N ASN A 317 -15.21 -5.85 4.10
CA ASN A 317 -15.94 -6.36 2.94
C ASN A 317 -16.57 -7.74 3.20
N PRO A 318 -17.92 -7.87 3.27
CA PRO A 318 -18.58 -9.15 3.51
C PRO A 318 -18.28 -10.21 2.45
N GLU A 319 -18.07 -9.82 1.19
CA GLU A 319 -17.76 -10.77 0.11
C GLU A 319 -16.36 -11.38 0.27
N LYS A 320 -15.40 -10.61 0.79
CA LYS A 320 -14.06 -11.12 1.10
C LYS A 320 -14.09 -12.03 2.34
N MET A 321 -14.97 -11.76 3.30
CA MET A 321 -15.18 -12.61 4.48
C MET A 321 -15.85 -13.94 4.13
N LEU A 322 -16.84 -13.93 3.22
CA LEU A 322 -17.62 -15.13 2.83
C LEU A 322 -16.78 -16.27 2.27
N ALA A 323 -15.56 -16.00 1.80
CA ALA A 323 -14.64 -17.03 1.35
C ALA A 323 -14.19 -17.97 2.48
N ILE A 324 -14.30 -17.54 3.75
CA ILE A 324 -13.69 -18.21 4.92
C ILE A 324 -14.66 -18.28 6.10
N ALA A 325 -15.66 -17.39 6.19
CA ALA A 325 -16.56 -17.23 7.33
C ALA A 325 -18.04 -17.48 6.99
N SER A 326 -18.80 -17.91 7.99
CA SER A 326 -20.25 -18.04 7.96
C SER A 326 -20.96 -16.68 7.97
N ASN A 327 -22.22 -16.65 7.52
CA ASN A 327 -23.05 -15.43 7.59
C ASN A 327 -23.20 -14.88 9.02
N LEU A 328 -23.08 -15.73 10.05
CA LEU A 328 -23.18 -15.32 11.45
C LEU A 328 -21.92 -14.58 11.91
N GLU A 329 -20.73 -15.09 11.60
CA GLU A 329 -19.46 -14.44 11.94
C GLU A 329 -19.32 -13.09 11.24
N ILE A 330 -19.76 -13.00 9.99
CA ILE A 330 -19.82 -11.72 9.26
C ILE A 330 -20.74 -10.73 9.95
N PHE A 331 -21.92 -11.19 10.38
CA PHE A 331 -22.87 -10.35 11.09
C PHE A 331 -22.28 -9.85 12.42
N GLU A 332 -21.64 -10.74 13.19
CA GLU A 332 -21.00 -10.41 14.46
C GLU A 332 -19.85 -9.41 14.30
N PHE A 333 -18.97 -9.62 13.32
CA PHE A 333 -17.89 -8.68 13.01
C PHE A 333 -18.44 -7.30 12.63
N LEU A 334 -19.48 -7.25 11.79
CA LEU A 334 -20.12 -5.98 11.43
C LEU A 334 -20.79 -5.33 12.63
N ASP A 335 -21.47 -6.07 13.49
CA ASP A 335 -22.08 -5.51 14.70
C ASP A 335 -21.01 -4.86 15.60
N ILE A 336 -19.88 -5.54 15.82
CA ILE A 336 -18.72 -4.96 16.52
C ILE A 336 -18.24 -3.69 15.82
N PHE A 337 -18.05 -3.72 14.50
CA PHE A 337 -17.57 -2.57 13.74
C PHE A 337 -18.48 -1.34 13.86
N TYR A 338 -19.80 -1.53 13.77
CA TYR A 338 -20.76 -0.43 13.89
C TYR A 338 -20.97 0.03 15.33
N ASN A 339 -20.74 -0.82 16.33
CA ASN A 339 -20.84 -0.43 17.73
C ASN A 339 -19.57 0.27 18.23
N ARG A 340 -18.38 -0.14 17.76
CA ARG A 340 -17.09 0.32 18.31
C ARG A 340 -16.23 1.18 17.40
N TYR A 341 -16.31 1.06 16.07
CA TYR A 341 -15.31 1.69 15.20
C TYR A 341 -15.90 2.75 14.25
N ILE A 342 -17.13 2.57 13.78
CA ILE A 342 -17.75 3.48 12.79
C ILE A 342 -17.83 4.94 13.29
N HIS A 343 -17.95 5.16 14.60
CA HIS A 343 -18.02 6.50 15.17
C HIS A 343 -16.68 7.23 15.09
N VAL A 344 -15.55 6.52 15.17
CA VAL A 344 -14.21 7.08 14.95
C VAL A 344 -14.05 7.48 13.48
N LEU A 345 -14.48 6.61 12.56
CA LEU A 345 -14.43 6.88 11.12
C LEU A 345 -15.25 8.11 10.71
N THR A 346 -16.42 8.29 11.32
CA THR A 346 -17.33 9.39 10.99
C THR A 346 -17.10 10.65 11.82
N ALA A 347 -16.25 10.62 12.85
CA ALA A 347 -16.00 11.76 13.72
C ALA A 347 -15.62 13.05 12.95
N PRO A 348 -14.72 13.03 11.94
CA PRO A 348 -14.41 14.24 11.18
C PRO A 348 -15.63 14.84 10.47
N LEU A 349 -16.48 13.98 9.89
CA LEU A 349 -17.69 14.38 9.18
C LEU A 349 -18.73 14.96 10.14
N LEU A 350 -18.92 14.34 11.31
CA LEU A 350 -19.91 14.80 12.29
C LEU A 350 -19.49 16.10 12.98
N ALA A 351 -18.19 16.30 13.21
CA ALA A 351 -17.65 17.55 13.75
C ALA A 351 -17.85 18.72 12.77
N ASP A 352 -17.50 18.53 11.50
CA ASP A 352 -17.56 19.56 10.46
C ASP A 352 -18.99 19.99 10.08
N THR A 353 -20.00 19.18 10.44
CA THR A 353 -21.41 19.36 10.04
C THR A 353 -22.34 19.66 11.22
N SER A 354 -21.80 19.91 12.41
CA SER A 354 -22.59 20.30 13.58
C SER A 354 -23.07 21.76 13.46
N GLU A 355 -24.37 22.00 13.66
CA GLU A 355 -24.97 23.35 13.59
C GLU A 355 -24.63 24.25 14.81
N GLU A 356 -23.96 23.72 15.83
CA GLU A 356 -23.69 24.36 17.14
C GLU A 356 -22.57 25.42 17.13
N TRP A 357 -22.29 26.06 15.99
CA TRP A 357 -21.19 27.03 15.87
C TRP A 357 -21.60 28.50 15.94
N TYR A 358 -22.85 28.80 16.32
CA TYR A 358 -23.31 30.20 16.53
C TYR A 358 -23.74 30.55 17.96
N GLU A 359 -23.87 29.60 18.90
CA GLU A 359 -24.35 29.91 20.26
C GLU A 359 -23.73 29.02 21.35
N ILE A 360 -22.40 28.94 21.50
CA ILE A 360 -21.79 28.47 22.76
C ILE A 360 -20.61 29.36 23.14
N GLY A 361 -20.93 30.58 23.58
CA GLY A 361 -20.23 31.17 24.71
C GLY A 361 -21.03 30.78 25.96
N ASN A 362 -20.39 30.08 26.89
CA ASN A 362 -20.92 29.49 28.13
C ASN A 362 -21.56 28.09 28.04
N ASP A 363 -20.79 27.17 28.62
CA ASP A 363 -21.19 26.09 29.51
C ASP A 363 -21.91 24.86 28.94
N ASN A 364 -21.17 23.75 29.03
CA ASN A 364 -21.57 22.34 29.04
C ASN A 364 -21.81 21.65 27.69
N PHE A 365 -20.72 21.35 26.97
CA PHE A 365 -20.59 20.07 26.24
C PHE A 365 -19.17 19.50 26.40
N ASN A 366 -19.03 18.49 27.25
CA ASN A 366 -17.83 17.65 27.37
C ASN A 366 -17.74 16.74 26.14
N PHE A 367 -17.04 17.16 25.10
CA PHE A 367 -16.65 16.32 23.97
C PHE A 367 -15.17 15.95 24.14
N PHE A 368 -14.91 14.68 24.51
CA PHE A 368 -13.60 14.02 24.51
C PHE A 368 -12.38 14.91 24.81
N SER A 369 -12.27 15.39 26.05
CA SER A 369 -10.94 15.60 26.63
C SER A 369 -10.29 14.22 26.81
N PHE A 370 -9.22 13.99 26.05
CA PHE A 370 -8.22 12.96 26.38
C PHE A 370 -7.63 13.35 27.75
N GLU A 371 -8.24 12.90 28.85
CA GLU A 371 -7.75 13.17 30.21
C GLU A 371 -6.50 12.32 30.48
N GLY A 372 -5.34 12.81 30.03
CA GLY A 372 -4.05 12.53 30.64
C GLY A 372 -3.64 13.69 31.56
N PRO A 373 -2.80 13.46 32.59
CA PRO A 373 -2.52 14.46 33.61
C PRO A 373 -1.70 15.62 33.03
N TYR A 374 -2.32 16.80 33.05
CA TYR A 374 -1.74 18.15 33.12
C TYR A 374 -0.29 18.35 32.64
N ASN A 375 -0.14 18.99 31.47
CA ASN A 375 1.04 19.82 31.19
C ASN A 375 0.64 21.03 30.31
N PRO A 376 0.57 22.26 30.84
CA PRO A 376 0.01 23.43 30.15
C PRO A 376 1.00 24.10 29.19
N GLY A 377 1.74 23.31 28.39
CA GLY A 377 2.86 23.80 27.59
C GLY A 377 2.97 23.26 26.17
N ASN A 378 2.06 22.42 25.69
CA ASN A 378 2.15 21.83 24.35
C ASN A 378 0.82 21.92 23.59
N SER A 379 0.49 23.10 23.10
CA SER A 379 -0.79 23.42 22.42
C SER A 379 -0.93 22.88 20.98
N ASN A 380 -0.28 21.77 20.61
CA ASN A 380 -0.21 21.29 19.22
C ASN A 380 -0.57 19.79 19.02
N ARG A 381 -1.38 19.18 19.88
CA ARG A 381 -1.94 17.84 19.60
C ARG A 381 -3.42 17.82 19.99
N ALA A 382 -4.26 17.37 19.05
CA ALA A 382 -5.73 17.26 19.09
C ALA A 382 -6.51 18.59 19.01
N LEU A 383 -6.81 19.03 17.77
CA LEU A 383 -7.99 19.82 17.30
C LEU A 383 -7.71 20.31 15.86
N ILE A 384 -7.62 19.39 14.88
CA ILE A 384 -7.43 19.73 13.45
C ILE A 384 -8.69 19.38 12.66
N PHE A 385 -9.84 19.97 12.97
CA PHE A 385 -11.00 19.85 12.09
C PHE A 385 -11.86 21.06 12.27
N LEU A 386 -11.67 22.14 11.48
CA LEU A 386 -12.59 23.30 11.41
C LEU A 386 -12.28 24.32 10.30
N VAL A 387 -11.62 23.90 9.21
CA VAL A 387 -11.43 24.77 8.05
C VAL A 387 -11.74 23.95 6.82
N ASP A 388 -12.60 24.46 5.92
CA ASP A 388 -12.80 23.96 4.55
C ASP A 388 -11.50 24.15 3.76
N ASN A 389 -10.40 23.55 4.22
CA ASN A 389 -9.10 23.50 3.60
C ASN A 389 -9.02 22.24 2.73
N TYR A 390 -7.98 22.15 1.90
CA TYR A 390 -7.88 21.06 0.93
C TYR A 390 -7.70 19.69 1.61
N GLN A 391 -6.87 19.62 2.65
CA GLN A 391 -6.58 18.41 3.42
C GLN A 391 -7.82 17.83 4.11
N THR A 392 -8.60 18.67 4.80
CA THR A 392 -9.87 18.27 5.43
C THR A 392 -10.86 17.76 4.37
N ALA A 393 -10.91 18.40 3.19
CA ALA A 393 -11.77 17.95 2.12
C ALA A 393 -11.36 16.59 1.53
N GLU A 394 -10.07 16.29 1.46
CA GLU A 394 -9.57 14.97 1.06
C GLU A 394 -9.94 13.90 2.10
N ILE A 395 -9.72 14.16 3.39
CA ILE A 395 -10.10 13.23 4.47
C ILE A 395 -11.61 12.94 4.42
N LEU A 396 -12.44 13.97 4.33
CA LEU A 396 -13.90 13.80 4.23
C LEU A 396 -14.31 13.04 2.97
N ALA A 397 -13.62 13.25 1.84
CA ALA A 397 -13.87 12.50 0.62
C ALA A 397 -13.55 11.01 0.79
N SER A 398 -12.42 10.65 1.40
CA SER A 398 -12.04 9.26 1.69
C SER A 398 -13.02 8.59 2.67
N VAL A 399 -13.43 9.30 3.72
CA VAL A 399 -14.47 8.81 4.65
C VAL A 399 -15.78 8.56 3.90
N LEU A 400 -16.24 9.50 3.07
CA LEU A 400 -17.46 9.33 2.28
C LEU A 400 -17.37 8.18 1.26
N GLU A 401 -16.19 7.90 0.74
CA GLU A 401 -15.98 6.75 -0.14
C GLU A 401 -16.16 5.42 0.61
N LEU A 402 -15.56 5.27 1.79
CA LEU A 402 -15.78 4.11 2.66
C LEU A 402 -17.24 3.98 3.11
N LEU A 403 -17.89 5.07 3.48
CA LEU A 403 -19.32 5.05 3.83
C LEU A 403 -20.18 4.67 2.63
N SER A 404 -19.86 5.15 1.43
CA SER A 404 -20.55 4.75 0.19
C SER A 404 -20.39 3.25 -0.08
N PHE A 405 -19.20 2.68 0.17
CA PHE A 405 -18.98 1.24 0.13
C PHE A 405 -19.86 0.49 1.14
N CYS A 406 -19.93 0.97 2.39
CA CYS A 406 -20.79 0.39 3.43
C CYS A 406 -22.28 0.39 3.06
N VAL A 407 -22.78 1.42 2.36
CA VAL A 407 -24.18 1.51 1.90
C VAL A 407 -24.54 0.33 1.01
N GLU A 408 -23.67 -0.05 0.08
CA GLU A 408 -23.93 -1.13 -0.87
C GLU A 408 -23.79 -2.52 -0.25
N ARG A 409 -22.91 -2.66 0.75
CA ARG A 409 -22.45 -3.97 1.23
C ARG A 409 -23.01 -4.37 2.60
N HIS A 410 -23.22 -3.42 3.52
CA HIS A 410 -23.53 -3.72 4.93
C HIS A 410 -25.04 -3.71 5.23
N LYS A 411 -25.88 -3.46 4.21
CA LYS A 411 -27.35 -3.55 4.23
C LYS A 411 -27.96 -2.96 5.52
N TYR A 412 -28.37 -3.83 6.45
CA TYR A 412 -29.07 -3.48 7.68
C TYR A 412 -28.27 -2.56 8.61
N HIS A 413 -26.98 -2.85 8.84
CA HIS A 413 -26.14 -2.07 9.76
C HIS A 413 -25.97 -0.62 9.29
N MET A 414 -25.61 -0.43 8.02
CA MET A 414 -25.44 0.92 7.46
C MET A 414 -26.74 1.71 7.46
N LYS A 415 -27.87 1.05 7.20
CA LYS A 415 -29.19 1.67 7.21
C LYS A 415 -29.54 2.24 8.58
N ILE A 416 -29.40 1.42 9.62
CA ILE A 416 -29.66 1.86 10.99
C ILE A 416 -28.74 3.02 11.35
N TYR A 417 -27.46 2.91 11.00
CA TYR A 417 -26.49 3.93 11.32
C TYR A 417 -26.81 5.27 10.64
N ILE A 418 -27.12 5.28 9.34
CA ILE A 418 -27.50 6.49 8.59
C ILE A 418 -28.70 7.16 9.24
N ILE A 419 -29.75 6.40 9.54
CA ILE A 419 -31.00 6.94 10.06
C ILE A 419 -30.79 7.48 11.49
N ASN A 420 -30.14 6.71 12.36
CA ASN A 420 -29.97 7.08 13.76
C ASN A 420 -29.03 8.28 13.97
N LYS A 421 -28.03 8.46 13.11
CA LYS A 421 -27.08 9.58 13.20
C LYS A 421 -27.44 10.78 12.32
N ASP A 422 -28.56 10.70 11.60
CA ASP A 422 -28.96 11.67 10.56
C ASP A 422 -27.82 11.95 9.58
N LEU A 423 -27.11 10.88 9.19
CA LEU A 423 -25.82 10.97 8.52
C LEU A 423 -25.92 11.61 7.14
N LEU A 424 -26.99 11.32 6.39
CA LEU A 424 -27.17 11.88 5.05
C LEU A 424 -27.40 13.39 5.11
N ARG A 425 -28.23 13.89 6.04
CA ARG A 425 -28.42 15.33 6.22
C ARG A 425 -27.10 16.04 6.46
N ARG A 426 -26.29 15.49 7.38
CA ARG A 426 -24.97 16.00 7.72
C ARG A 426 -24.04 16.01 6.51
N THR A 427 -23.96 14.90 5.78
CA THR A 427 -23.19 14.83 4.52
C THR A 427 -23.61 15.87 3.49
N LEU A 428 -24.91 16.16 3.36
CA LEU A 428 -25.41 17.11 2.38
C LEU A 428 -25.06 18.58 2.69
N VAL A 429 -24.63 18.90 3.91
CA VAL A 429 -24.03 20.22 4.24
C VAL A 429 -22.80 20.48 3.36
N LEU A 430 -22.03 19.43 3.06
CA LEU A 430 -20.80 19.50 2.25
C LEU A 430 -21.05 19.88 0.78
N MET A 431 -22.31 19.87 0.32
CA MET A 431 -22.68 20.40 -1.00
C MET A 431 -22.30 21.88 -1.18
N LYS A 432 -22.14 22.61 -0.06
CA LYS A 432 -21.72 24.02 -0.02
C LYS A 432 -20.20 24.23 -0.02
N SER A 433 -19.38 23.17 0.08
CA SER A 433 -17.93 23.29 0.10
C SER A 433 -17.38 24.00 -1.14
N LYS A 434 -16.29 24.75 -0.96
CA LYS A 434 -15.56 25.36 -2.08
C LYS A 434 -14.89 24.30 -2.97
N HIS A 435 -14.60 23.12 -2.42
CA HIS A 435 -13.98 22.00 -3.12
C HIS A 435 -15.01 21.14 -3.83
N LYS A 436 -15.07 21.25 -5.16
CA LYS A 436 -16.12 20.60 -5.96
C LYS A 436 -16.07 19.07 -5.93
N PHE A 437 -14.90 18.47 -5.72
CA PHE A 437 -14.78 17.02 -5.58
C PHE A 437 -15.48 16.52 -4.31
N LEU A 438 -15.41 17.27 -3.20
CA LEU A 438 -16.09 16.91 -1.95
C LEU A 438 -17.62 16.98 -2.09
N ALA A 439 -18.14 18.03 -2.71
CA ALA A 439 -19.57 18.13 -3.03
C ALA A 439 -20.04 16.98 -3.94
N LEU A 440 -19.21 16.56 -4.90
CA LEU A 440 -19.48 15.38 -5.72
C LEU A 440 -19.51 14.08 -4.90
N CYS A 441 -18.62 13.91 -3.91
CA CYS A 441 -18.65 12.76 -3.02
C CYS A 441 -19.93 12.72 -2.16
N ALA A 442 -20.37 13.86 -1.63
CA ALA A 442 -21.62 13.96 -0.89
C ALA A 442 -22.84 13.59 -1.76
N LEU A 443 -22.89 14.09 -2.99
CA LEU A 443 -23.94 13.76 -3.94
C LEU A 443 -23.92 12.27 -4.33
N ARG A 444 -22.73 11.71 -4.57
CA ARG A 444 -22.53 10.28 -4.84
C ARG A 444 -23.01 9.42 -3.68
N PHE A 445 -22.74 9.82 -2.44
CA PHE A 445 -23.23 9.12 -1.24
C PHE A 445 -24.76 9.06 -1.22
N MET A 446 -25.45 10.20 -1.45
CA MET A 446 -26.91 10.23 -1.59
C MET A 446 -27.41 9.33 -2.73
N ARG A 447 -26.74 9.40 -3.89
CA ARG A 447 -27.06 8.59 -5.08
C ARG A 447 -26.96 7.09 -4.82
N ARG A 448 -25.98 6.63 -4.02
CA ARG A 448 -25.85 5.23 -3.60
C ARG A 448 -27.00 4.80 -2.70
N ILE A 449 -27.40 5.63 -1.73
CA ILE A 449 -28.54 5.37 -0.84
C ILE A 449 -29.84 5.23 -1.65
N ILE A 450 -30.13 6.18 -2.54
CA ILE A 450 -31.30 6.14 -3.41
C ILE A 450 -31.27 4.93 -4.35
N GLY A 451 -30.07 4.54 -4.80
CA GLY A 451 -29.85 3.36 -5.64
C GLY A 451 -30.33 2.04 -5.03
N LEU A 452 -30.42 1.95 -3.70
CA LEU A 452 -30.97 0.78 -3.01
C LEU A 452 -32.49 0.66 -3.12
N LYS A 453 -33.18 1.74 -3.51
CA LYS A 453 -34.64 1.82 -3.65
C LYS A 453 -35.41 1.38 -2.40
N ASP A 454 -34.82 1.58 -1.23
CA ASP A 454 -35.39 1.14 0.03
C ASP A 454 -36.44 2.12 0.55
N GLU A 455 -37.59 1.62 0.99
CA GLU A 455 -38.70 2.44 1.47
C GLU A 455 -38.34 3.28 2.70
N LEU A 456 -37.54 2.73 3.64
CA LEU A 456 -37.15 3.46 4.85
C LEU A 456 -36.22 4.62 4.53
N TYR A 457 -35.27 4.41 3.61
CA TYR A 457 -34.42 5.51 3.12
C TYR A 457 -35.25 6.55 2.38
N ASN A 458 -36.16 6.13 1.51
CA ASN A 458 -37.02 7.05 0.77
C ASN A 458 -37.85 7.90 1.74
N ARG A 459 -38.46 7.29 2.76
CA ARG A 459 -39.19 7.98 3.83
C ARG A 459 -38.33 8.95 4.62
N TYR A 460 -37.12 8.54 5.00
CA TYR A 460 -36.17 9.39 5.68
C TYR A 460 -35.78 10.62 4.83
N ILE A 461 -35.53 10.43 3.53
CA ILE A 461 -35.18 11.50 2.59
C ILE A 461 -36.31 12.51 2.42
N THR A 462 -37.55 12.05 2.23
CA THR A 462 -38.69 12.96 2.01
C THR A 462 -39.10 13.69 3.29
N LEU A 463 -39.26 12.98 4.41
CA LEU A 463 -39.62 13.59 5.69
C LEU A 463 -38.56 14.59 6.16
N GLY A 464 -37.29 14.31 5.87
CA GLY A 464 -36.18 15.20 6.20
C GLY A 464 -35.98 16.37 5.23
N ASN A 465 -36.75 16.42 4.13
CA ASN A 465 -36.57 17.34 3.00
C ASN A 465 -35.12 17.36 2.44
N LEU A 466 -34.48 16.20 2.36
CA LEU A 466 -33.05 16.11 2.04
C LEU A 466 -32.70 16.43 0.58
N PHE A 467 -33.68 16.68 -0.29
CA PHE A 467 -33.44 17.22 -1.63
C PHE A 467 -33.15 18.72 -1.63
N GLU A 468 -33.45 19.45 -0.57
CA GLU A 468 -33.26 20.91 -0.54
C GLU A 468 -31.80 21.34 -0.82
N PRO A 469 -30.77 20.79 -0.16
CA PRO A 469 -29.37 21.13 -0.48
C PRO A 469 -28.99 20.79 -1.92
N VAL A 470 -29.57 19.73 -2.49
CA VAL A 470 -29.33 19.27 -3.87
C VAL A 470 -29.93 20.25 -4.88
N VAL A 471 -31.19 20.65 -4.65
CA VAL A 471 -31.89 21.62 -5.49
C VAL A 471 -31.18 22.97 -5.40
N ASN A 472 -30.85 23.45 -4.19
CA ASN A 472 -30.11 24.69 -4.00
C ASN A 472 -28.77 24.69 -4.76
N ALA A 473 -28.00 23.59 -4.69
CA ALA A 473 -26.77 23.44 -5.47
C ALA A 473 -27.02 23.48 -6.99
N MET A 474 -28.14 22.95 -7.47
CA MET A 474 -28.55 23.05 -8.87
C MET A 474 -28.86 24.50 -9.28
N LEU A 475 -29.52 25.25 -8.39
CA LEU A 475 -29.84 26.67 -8.61
C LEU A 475 -28.57 27.54 -8.65
N ASP A 476 -27.60 27.27 -7.78
CA ASP A 476 -26.32 28.00 -7.74
C ASP A 476 -25.48 27.75 -9.01
N ASN A 477 -25.69 26.61 -9.68
CA ASN A 477 -24.98 26.22 -10.89
C ASN A 477 -25.81 26.41 -12.19
N ARG A 478 -26.93 27.16 -12.15
CA ARG A 478 -27.85 27.39 -13.29
C ARG A 478 -27.15 27.66 -14.62
N ASN A 479 -26.15 28.56 -14.61
CA ASN A 479 -25.50 29.08 -15.81
C ASN A 479 -24.13 28.42 -16.12
N ARG A 480 -23.69 27.45 -15.32
CA ARG A 480 -22.39 26.76 -15.49
C ARG A 480 -22.63 25.34 -16.00
N CYS A 481 -21.86 24.87 -16.97
CA CYS A 481 -21.81 23.46 -17.35
C CYS A 481 -20.55 22.87 -16.70
N ASN A 482 -20.69 22.27 -15.53
CA ASN A 482 -19.59 21.64 -14.80
C ASN A 482 -19.98 20.22 -14.38
N LEU A 483 -18.97 19.43 -13.96
CA LEU A 483 -19.15 18.04 -13.56
C LEU A 483 -20.21 17.88 -12.45
N LEU A 484 -20.26 18.83 -11.51
CA LEU A 484 -21.25 18.83 -10.43
C LEU A 484 -22.68 18.95 -10.97
N LYS A 485 -22.94 19.85 -11.92
CA LYS A 485 -24.25 19.98 -12.56
C LYS A 485 -24.64 18.72 -13.34
N SER A 486 -23.71 18.10 -14.06
CA SER A 486 -23.98 16.84 -14.75
C SER A 486 -24.34 15.72 -13.77
N ALA A 487 -23.65 15.63 -12.63
CA ALA A 487 -23.96 14.65 -11.59
C ALA A 487 -25.31 14.93 -10.91
N LEU A 488 -25.65 16.21 -10.67
CA LEU A 488 -26.96 16.60 -10.13
C LEU A 488 -28.09 16.18 -11.08
N MET A 489 -27.91 16.39 -12.38
CA MET A 489 -28.88 15.95 -13.38
C MET A 489 -29.01 14.43 -13.43
N GLU A 490 -27.89 13.70 -13.39
CA GLU A 490 -27.90 12.22 -13.36
C GLU A 490 -28.70 11.68 -12.17
N LEU A 491 -28.63 12.32 -10.99
CA LEU A 491 -29.41 11.89 -9.84
C LEU A 491 -30.92 11.93 -10.11
N PHE A 492 -31.42 13.04 -10.69
CA PHE A 492 -32.84 13.20 -11.02
C PHE A 492 -33.26 12.30 -12.19
N GLU A 493 -32.40 12.15 -13.20
CA GLU A 493 -32.60 11.20 -14.30
C GLU A 493 -32.69 9.77 -13.77
N PHE A 494 -31.84 9.38 -12.82
CA PHE A 494 -31.90 8.06 -12.21
C PHE A 494 -33.21 7.83 -11.46
N ILE A 495 -33.64 8.78 -10.63
CA ILE A 495 -34.93 8.70 -9.91
C ILE A 495 -36.08 8.52 -10.91
N GLN A 496 -36.03 9.28 -12.01
CA GLN A 496 -37.01 9.18 -13.08
C GLN A 496 -36.95 7.80 -13.75
N MET A 497 -35.78 7.35 -14.21
CA MET A 497 -35.62 6.12 -14.97
C MET A 497 -36.00 4.88 -14.15
N GLU A 498 -35.58 4.83 -12.89
CA GLU A 498 -35.87 3.72 -11.97
C GLU A 498 -37.28 3.76 -11.36
N ASP A 499 -38.07 4.77 -11.70
CA ASP A 499 -39.47 4.92 -11.31
C ASP A 499 -39.72 4.95 -9.79
N ILE A 500 -38.89 5.70 -9.06
CA ILE A 500 -38.98 5.77 -7.59
C ILE A 500 -40.10 6.74 -7.18
N GLN A 501 -41.36 6.30 -7.29
CA GLN A 501 -42.57 7.13 -7.16
C GLN A 501 -42.59 8.04 -5.93
N PHE A 502 -42.17 7.52 -4.79
CA PHE A 502 -42.16 8.28 -3.53
C PHE A 502 -41.21 9.49 -3.56
N LEU A 503 -40.06 9.35 -4.23
CA LEU A 503 -39.13 10.46 -4.42
C LEU A 503 -39.57 11.39 -5.56
N ILE A 504 -40.15 10.84 -6.63
CA ILE A 504 -40.73 11.63 -7.74
C ILE A 504 -41.80 12.59 -7.19
N ALA A 505 -42.74 12.08 -6.39
CA ALA A 505 -43.79 12.87 -5.76
C ALA A 505 -43.20 13.99 -4.90
N HIS A 506 -42.25 13.68 -4.01
CA HIS A 506 -41.61 14.68 -3.16
C HIS A 506 -40.91 15.78 -3.96
N VAL A 507 -40.18 15.43 -5.02
CA VAL A 507 -39.46 16.40 -5.85
C VAL A 507 -40.43 17.32 -6.59
N VAL A 508 -41.48 16.77 -7.20
CA VAL A 508 -42.47 17.55 -7.95
C VAL A 508 -43.29 18.44 -7.02
N GLU A 509 -43.77 17.92 -5.90
CA GLU A 509 -44.63 18.67 -4.98
C GLU A 509 -43.90 19.81 -4.26
N ASN A 510 -42.61 19.64 -3.92
CA ASN A 510 -41.88 20.63 -3.12
C ASN A 510 -40.95 21.55 -3.93
N PHE A 511 -40.51 21.15 -5.13
CA PHE A 511 -39.45 21.86 -5.86
C PHE A 511 -39.76 22.19 -7.32
N SER A 512 -40.96 21.89 -7.84
CA SER A 512 -41.32 22.17 -9.25
C SER A 512 -41.05 23.64 -9.64
N ASP A 513 -41.56 24.60 -8.85
CA ASP A 513 -41.41 26.03 -9.13
C ASP A 513 -39.95 26.48 -9.19
N ALA A 514 -39.12 25.94 -8.29
CA ALA A 514 -37.69 26.24 -8.25
C ALA A 514 -36.96 25.69 -9.48
N LEU A 515 -37.36 24.51 -9.97
CA LEU A 515 -36.70 23.78 -11.05
C LEU A 515 -37.15 24.24 -12.46
N GLU A 516 -38.35 24.81 -12.61
CA GLU A 516 -38.84 25.39 -13.88
C GLU A 516 -37.91 26.48 -14.45
N SER A 517 -37.20 27.17 -13.56
CA SER A 517 -36.28 28.25 -13.91
C SER A 517 -34.88 27.77 -14.34
N VAL A 518 -34.64 26.45 -14.37
CA VAL A 518 -33.40 25.83 -14.86
C VAL A 518 -33.62 25.35 -16.30
N LYS A 519 -32.86 25.90 -17.26
CA LYS A 519 -33.05 25.74 -18.73
C LYS A 519 -32.95 24.29 -19.31
N TYR A 520 -32.87 23.25 -18.48
CA TYR A 520 -32.76 21.86 -18.91
C TYR A 520 -34.07 21.12 -18.65
N ILE A 521 -34.90 21.12 -19.69
CA ILE A 521 -36.35 20.97 -19.57
C ILE A 521 -36.79 19.49 -19.60
N HIS A 522 -36.01 18.57 -20.18
CA HIS A 522 -36.48 17.20 -20.43
C HIS A 522 -36.57 16.31 -19.18
N THR A 523 -35.58 16.33 -18.28
CA THR A 523 -35.59 15.47 -17.07
C THR A 523 -36.72 15.84 -16.12
N PHE A 524 -36.86 17.13 -15.81
CA PHE A 524 -37.90 17.60 -14.88
C PHE A 524 -39.31 17.53 -15.46
N GLN A 525 -39.48 17.77 -16.77
CA GLN A 525 -40.74 17.46 -17.45
C GLN A 525 -41.06 15.96 -17.34
N GLY A 526 -40.07 15.11 -17.54
CA GLY A 526 -40.24 13.66 -17.44
C GLY A 526 -40.64 13.19 -16.04
N LEU A 527 -40.09 13.78 -14.98
CA LEU A 527 -40.53 13.57 -13.60
C LEU A 527 -41.99 13.99 -13.40
N LYS A 528 -42.38 15.16 -13.91
CA LYS A 528 -43.76 15.66 -13.81
C LYS A 528 -44.75 14.75 -14.54
N THR A 529 -44.42 14.30 -15.76
CA THR A 529 -45.25 13.35 -16.51
C THR A 529 -45.44 12.04 -15.74
N LYS A 530 -44.39 11.50 -15.13
CA LYS A 530 -44.50 10.27 -14.31
C LYS A 530 -45.38 10.47 -13.08
N TYR A 531 -45.24 11.60 -12.40
CA TYR A 531 -46.09 11.95 -11.26
C TYR A 531 -47.58 12.04 -11.65
N GLU A 532 -47.89 12.72 -12.76
CA GLU A 532 -49.26 12.85 -13.27
C GLU A 532 -49.85 11.48 -13.64
N GLN A 533 -49.07 10.62 -14.31
CA GLN A 533 -49.49 9.24 -14.64
C GLN A 533 -49.82 8.39 -13.41
N GLU A 534 -48.98 8.44 -12.36
CA GLU A 534 -49.21 7.67 -11.13
C GLU A 534 -50.45 8.20 -10.39
N LYS A 535 -50.65 9.53 -10.35
CA LYS A 535 -51.83 10.14 -9.75
C LYS A 535 -53.12 9.74 -10.47
N ASP A 536 -53.10 9.71 -11.79
CA ASP A 536 -54.25 9.26 -12.60
C ASP A 536 -54.55 7.78 -12.36
N GLN A 537 -53.53 6.91 -12.30
CA GLN A 537 -53.70 5.49 -11.97
C GLN A 537 -54.25 5.26 -10.55
N GLN A 538 -53.85 6.06 -9.57
CA GLN A 538 -54.39 5.98 -8.21
C GLN A 538 -55.86 6.42 -8.15
N ASN A 539 -56.21 7.47 -8.88
CA ASN A 539 -57.59 7.93 -9.01
C ASN A 539 -58.49 6.88 -9.71
N GLU A 540 -57.97 6.19 -10.74
CA GLU A 540 -58.69 5.10 -11.42
C GLU A 540 -58.89 3.86 -10.54
N LYS A 541 -57.97 3.55 -9.60
CA LYS A 541 -58.13 2.44 -8.64
C LYS A 541 -59.10 2.74 -7.50
N LEU A 542 -59.38 4.02 -7.24
CA LEU A 542 -60.29 4.51 -6.19
C LEU A 542 -61.70 4.77 -6.71
N SER A 543 -61.87 4.85 -8.04
CA SER A 543 -63.16 4.88 -8.75
C SER A 543 -63.66 3.47 -9.05
#